data_AF-A0A1M5FTQ0-F1
#
_entry.id   AF-A0A1M5FTQ0-F1
#
_cell.length_a   1.000
_cell.length_b   1.000
_cell.length_c   1.000
_cell.angle_alpha   90.00
_cell.angle_beta   90.00
_cell.angle_gamma   90.00
#
_symmetry.space_group_name_H-M   'P 1'
#
loop_
_entity.id
_entity.type
_entity.pdbx_description
1 polymer ?
#
loop_
_entity_poly.entity_id
_entity_poly.type
_entity_poly.pdbx_seq_one_letter_code
_entity_poly.pdbx_strand_id
1 'polypeptide(L)'
;MIYVTTDGSVKVEAGFIRAEDKAAAVQANILQPSRHATTEAAPKSPISDTLRGDLDRIGTGARQNAMLDDPKLALHLLTFQLCGKMGYDRAYGVRTDDVPNVPTTETGYVMDRRLTVSDTDDRSPFNRDYAAEFAKFRKRGDAKIMDLLNRYLVAHLTSSSPDLGAMIDKLTSKRTRDTFTPTAENFFGRVNGAYLNDLWSDLLGLAADHPTVTMFEKLKKGEKAAKLESLFADPATRTALGLSEDQTCRINTWLPEGMA
;
A
#
# COMPACT_ATOMS: atom_id res chain seq x y z
N MET A 1 -3.08 0.79 -36.12
CA MET A 1 -3.76 0.83 -34.81
C MET A 1 -4.78 1.96 -34.83
N ILE A 2 -5.99 1.78 -34.29
CA ILE A 2 -6.97 2.88 -34.14
C ILE A 2 -7.03 3.23 -32.66
N TYR A 3 -6.88 4.51 -32.31
CA TYR A 3 -6.89 4.99 -30.93
C TYR A 3 -7.60 6.34 -30.81
N VAL A 4 -8.10 6.67 -29.64
CA VAL A 4 -8.76 7.95 -29.35
C VAL A 4 -7.80 8.84 -28.57
N THR A 5 -7.59 10.07 -29.02
CA THR A 5 -6.73 11.02 -28.32
C THR A 5 -7.44 11.69 -27.14
N THR A 6 -6.67 12.36 -26.29
CA THR A 6 -7.15 13.03 -25.07
C THR A 6 -8.13 14.16 -25.31
N ASP A 7 -8.25 14.64 -26.55
CA ASP A 7 -9.26 15.61 -27.01
C ASP A 7 -10.54 14.95 -27.57
N GLY A 8 -10.65 13.62 -27.50
CA GLY A 8 -11.79 12.85 -27.98
C GLY A 8 -11.79 12.57 -29.48
N SER A 9 -10.74 12.95 -30.23
CA SER A 9 -10.66 12.64 -31.66
C SER A 9 -10.17 11.22 -31.93
N VAL A 10 -10.82 10.52 -32.86
CA VAL A 10 -10.41 9.18 -33.30
C VAL A 10 -9.26 9.32 -34.30
N LYS A 11 -8.13 8.70 -34.01
CA LYS A 11 -6.94 8.67 -34.88
C LYS A 11 -6.61 7.24 -35.31
N VAL A 12 -6.10 7.14 -36.53
CA VAL A 12 -5.63 5.88 -37.12
C VAL A 12 -4.12 6.00 -37.32
N GLU A 13 -3.38 5.18 -36.61
CA GLU A 13 -1.95 4.99 -36.81
C GLU A 13 -1.75 3.94 -37.91
N ALA A 14 -1.30 4.39 -39.09
CA ALA A 14 -0.82 3.52 -40.15
C ALA A 14 0.64 3.12 -39.88
N GLY A 15 1.12 2.04 -40.52
CA GLY A 15 2.44 1.45 -40.26
C GLY A 15 3.61 2.45 -40.36
N PHE A 16 4.68 2.16 -39.62
CA PHE A 16 5.86 3.03 -39.55
C PHE A 16 6.61 3.08 -40.89
N ILE A 17 6.88 4.30 -41.38
CA ILE A 17 7.64 4.57 -42.60
C ILE A 17 9.09 4.83 -42.21
N ARG A 18 10.06 4.23 -42.92
CA ARG A 18 11.48 4.50 -42.67
C ARG A 18 11.82 5.95 -43.02
N ALA A 19 12.83 6.51 -42.35
CA ALA A 19 13.22 7.90 -42.56
C ALA A 19 13.62 8.20 -44.02
N GLU A 20 14.26 7.23 -44.68
CA GLU A 20 14.67 7.28 -46.10
C GLU A 20 13.47 7.37 -47.07
N ASP A 21 12.36 6.71 -46.75
CA ASP A 21 11.17 6.66 -47.61
C ASP A 21 10.19 7.83 -47.33
N LYS A 22 10.50 8.66 -46.32
CA LYS A 22 9.60 9.73 -45.87
C LYS A 22 9.25 10.73 -46.98
N ALA A 23 10.22 11.09 -47.82
CA ALA A 23 10.00 12.02 -48.92
C ALA A 23 9.05 11.42 -49.98
N ALA A 24 9.27 10.15 -50.34
CA ALA A 24 8.42 9.43 -51.29
C ALA A 24 6.99 9.23 -50.74
N ALA A 25 6.86 8.94 -49.45
CA ALA A 25 5.56 8.79 -48.80
C ALA A 25 4.75 10.10 -48.73
N VAL A 26 5.44 11.24 -48.54
CA VAL A 26 4.79 12.57 -48.61
C VAL A 26 4.35 12.88 -50.04
N GLN A 27 5.19 12.60 -51.04
CA GLN A 27 4.82 12.77 -52.45
C GLN A 27 3.65 11.88 -52.88
N ALA A 28 3.58 10.65 -52.35
CA ALA A 28 2.50 9.71 -52.62
C ALA A 28 1.22 9.99 -51.79
N ASN A 29 1.18 11.07 -50.99
CA ASN A 29 0.09 11.42 -50.08
C ASN A 29 -0.25 10.34 -49.03
N ILE A 30 0.68 9.42 -48.76
CA ILE A 30 0.56 8.40 -47.70
C ILE A 30 0.87 9.02 -46.34
N LEU A 31 1.78 10.01 -46.31
CA LEU A 31 2.16 10.77 -45.12
C LEU A 31 1.87 12.26 -45.34
N GLN A 32 1.22 12.92 -44.39
CA GLN A 32 1.07 14.38 -44.49
C GLN A 32 2.45 15.07 -44.34
N PRO A 33 2.70 16.16 -45.08
CA PRO A 33 3.91 16.95 -44.91
C PRO A 33 4.06 17.38 -43.45
N SER A 34 5.30 17.36 -42.94
CA SER A 34 5.59 17.84 -41.59
C SER A 34 5.10 19.27 -41.43
N ARG A 35 4.19 19.50 -40.47
CA ARG A 35 3.72 20.84 -40.10
C ARG A 35 4.75 21.61 -39.25
N HIS A 36 5.80 20.93 -38.79
CA HIS A 36 6.96 21.57 -38.20
C HIS A 36 7.81 22.12 -39.34
N ALA A 37 7.94 23.44 -39.39
CA ALA A 37 8.90 24.12 -40.25
C ALA A 37 10.29 23.51 -39.99
N THR A 38 11.07 23.26 -41.04
CA THR A 38 12.50 23.01 -40.91
C THR A 38 13.13 24.27 -40.33
N THR A 39 13.24 24.29 -39.00
CA THR A 39 14.03 25.29 -38.30
C THR A 39 15.47 25.15 -38.80
N GLU A 40 16.09 26.24 -39.23
CA GLU A 40 17.54 26.27 -39.42
C GLU A 40 18.19 25.67 -38.17
N ALA A 41 19.15 24.77 -38.36
CA ALA A 41 19.83 24.13 -37.26
C ALA A 41 20.44 25.22 -36.37
N ALA A 42 19.87 25.39 -35.18
CA ALA A 42 20.42 26.30 -34.19
C ALA A 42 21.93 25.99 -34.03
N PRO A 43 22.78 27.00 -33.91
CA PRO A 43 24.21 26.79 -33.77
C PRO A 43 24.46 25.80 -32.64
N LYS A 44 25.29 24.78 -32.90
CA LYS A 44 25.60 23.74 -31.92
C LYS A 44 26.07 24.41 -30.63
N SER A 45 25.45 24.03 -29.51
CA SER A 45 25.88 24.51 -28.21
C SER A 45 27.37 24.21 -28.02
N PRO A 46 28.16 25.14 -27.47
CA PRO A 46 29.55 24.86 -27.12
C PRO A 46 29.67 23.81 -25.99
N ILE A 47 28.56 23.50 -25.32
CA ILE A 47 28.48 22.49 -24.25
C ILE A 47 28.00 21.18 -24.86
N SER A 48 28.84 20.15 -24.81
CA SER A 48 28.47 18.79 -25.21
C SER A 48 27.41 18.21 -24.27
N ASP A 49 26.62 17.25 -24.74
CA ASP A 49 25.59 16.62 -23.90
C ASP A 49 26.19 15.89 -22.69
N THR A 50 27.39 15.32 -22.84
CA THR A 50 28.16 14.75 -21.72
C THR A 50 28.47 15.82 -20.67
N LEU A 51 29.03 16.96 -21.09
CA LEU A 51 29.36 18.05 -20.17
C LEU A 51 28.09 18.64 -19.53
N ARG A 52 26.99 18.76 -20.27
CA ARG A 52 25.70 19.18 -19.73
C ARG A 52 25.24 18.25 -18.62
N GLY A 53 25.27 16.93 -18.87
CA GLY A 53 24.92 15.93 -17.86
C GLY A 53 25.82 16.00 -16.62
N ASP A 54 27.12 16.27 -16.78
CA ASP A 54 28.03 16.44 -15.65
C ASP A 54 27.75 17.72 -14.86
N LEU A 55 27.45 18.83 -15.53
CA LEU A 55 27.03 20.07 -14.88
C LEU A 55 25.72 19.90 -14.11
N ASP A 56 24.76 19.14 -14.65
CA ASP A 56 23.50 18.81 -13.97
C ASP A 56 23.75 17.97 -12.70
N ARG A 57 24.68 17.01 -12.77
CA ARG A 57 25.12 16.21 -11.60
C ARG A 57 25.83 17.07 -10.56
N ILE A 58 26.71 17.98 -10.98
CA ILE A 58 27.36 18.94 -10.08
C ILE A 58 26.31 19.80 -9.37
N GLY A 59 25.33 20.33 -10.11
CA GLY A 59 24.22 21.07 -9.53
C GLY A 59 23.38 20.24 -8.56
N THR A 60 23.18 18.95 -8.85
CA THR A 60 22.52 18.02 -7.93
C THR A 60 23.34 17.80 -6.66
N GLY A 61 24.64 17.54 -6.78
CA GLY A 61 25.56 17.36 -5.65
C GLY A 61 25.66 18.60 -4.77
N ALA A 62 25.69 19.79 -5.36
CA ALA A 62 25.68 21.05 -4.60
C ALA A 62 24.39 21.20 -3.76
N ARG A 63 23.23 20.85 -4.31
CA ARG A 63 21.96 20.85 -3.57
C ARG A 63 21.97 19.83 -2.42
N GLN A 64 22.48 18.63 -2.67
CA GLN A 64 22.62 17.60 -1.65
C GLN A 64 23.56 18.06 -0.52
N ASN A 65 24.71 18.65 -0.87
CA ASN A 65 25.67 19.16 0.10
C ASN A 65 25.06 20.26 0.99
N ALA A 66 24.30 21.20 0.40
CA ALA A 66 23.60 22.23 1.17
C ALA A 66 22.51 21.66 2.10
N MET A 67 21.89 20.54 1.73
CA MET A 67 20.86 19.89 2.56
C MET A 67 21.44 19.22 3.81
N LEU A 68 22.75 18.90 3.84
CA LEU A 68 23.39 18.29 4.99
C LEU A 68 23.32 19.17 6.25
N ASP A 69 23.29 20.50 6.06
CA ASP A 69 23.23 21.47 7.16
C ASP A 69 21.80 21.64 7.74
N ASP A 70 20.77 21.09 7.08
CA ASP A 70 19.37 21.16 7.54
C ASP A 70 18.67 19.78 7.43
N PRO A 71 19.01 18.82 8.30
CA PRO A 71 18.39 17.49 8.30
C PRO A 71 16.87 17.56 8.53
N LYS A 72 16.38 18.60 9.17
CA LYS A 72 14.94 18.78 9.44
C LYS A 72 14.18 19.17 8.18
N LEU A 73 14.72 20.09 7.37
CA LEU A 73 14.20 20.39 6.05
C LEU A 73 14.16 19.14 5.17
N ALA A 74 15.21 18.30 5.26
CA ALA A 74 15.26 17.03 4.53
C ALA A 74 14.06 16.13 4.89
N LEU A 75 13.81 15.92 6.19
CA LEU A 75 12.69 15.09 6.68
C LEU A 75 11.32 15.69 6.33
N HIS A 76 11.16 17.01 6.41
CA HIS A 76 9.91 17.67 6.01
C HIS A 76 9.62 17.48 4.52
N LEU A 77 10.65 17.59 3.67
CA LEU A 77 10.52 17.38 2.23
C LEU A 77 10.18 15.92 1.91
N LEU A 78 10.74 14.98 2.67
CA LEU A 78 10.42 13.56 2.53
C LEU A 78 8.96 13.31 2.90
N THR A 79 8.50 13.89 4.00
CA THR A 79 7.09 13.82 4.42
C THR A 79 6.17 14.39 3.35
N PHE A 80 6.56 15.52 2.75
CA PHE A 80 5.79 16.17 1.70
C PHE A 80 5.66 15.27 0.45
N GLN A 81 6.72 14.54 0.09
CA GLN A 81 6.67 13.51 -0.95
C GLN A 81 5.77 12.33 -0.56
N LEU A 82 5.96 11.75 0.63
CA LEU A 82 5.23 10.54 1.05
C LEU A 82 3.72 10.76 1.20
N CYS A 83 3.28 11.96 1.57
CA CYS A 83 1.85 12.28 1.65
C CYS A 83 1.17 12.53 0.29
N GLY A 84 1.87 12.29 -0.84
CA GLY A 84 1.30 12.40 -2.18
C GLY A 84 1.14 13.84 -2.70
N LYS A 85 1.54 14.86 -1.92
CA LYS A 85 1.43 16.27 -2.32
C LYS A 85 2.39 16.70 -3.43
N MET A 86 3.24 15.80 -3.92
CA MET A 86 4.06 16.02 -5.12
C MET A 86 3.44 15.41 -6.39
N GLY A 87 2.34 14.66 -6.29
CA GLY A 87 1.76 13.99 -7.46
C GLY A 87 2.75 13.01 -8.08
N TYR A 88 3.03 13.16 -9.38
CA TYR A 88 4.01 12.34 -10.11
C TYR A 88 5.47 12.78 -9.92
N ASP A 89 5.71 13.97 -9.35
CA ASP A 89 7.05 14.45 -9.05
C ASP A 89 7.58 13.88 -7.72
N ARG A 90 8.88 14.02 -7.51
CA ARG A 90 9.58 13.53 -6.31
C ARG A 90 10.79 14.38 -5.98
N ALA A 91 11.02 14.61 -4.69
CA ALA A 91 12.24 15.26 -4.20
C ALA A 91 13.37 14.25 -3.95
N TYR A 92 13.01 13.01 -3.61
CA TYR A 92 13.93 11.92 -3.33
C TYR A 92 13.72 10.77 -4.32
N GLY A 93 14.80 10.07 -4.65
CA GLY A 93 14.78 8.81 -5.40
C GLY A 93 14.20 7.61 -4.62
N VAL A 94 13.30 7.86 -3.67
CA VAL A 94 12.58 6.83 -2.91
C VAL A 94 11.33 6.46 -3.70
N ARG A 95 11.20 5.16 -4.03
CA ARG A 95 9.96 4.60 -4.56
C ARG A 95 9.18 3.99 -3.42
N THR A 96 7.88 4.27 -3.41
CA THR A 96 6.92 3.61 -2.52
C THR A 96 6.09 2.64 -3.35
N ASP A 97 5.77 1.50 -2.74
CA ASP A 97 4.78 0.57 -3.26
C ASP A 97 3.54 0.65 -2.34
N ASP A 98 2.37 0.33 -2.88
CA ASP A 98 1.16 0.18 -2.08
C ASP A 98 1.26 -1.07 -1.21
N VAL A 99 0.96 -0.93 0.08
CA VAL A 99 1.05 -2.03 1.06
C VAL A 99 -0.36 -2.38 1.50
N PRO A 100 -0.97 -3.46 0.97
CA PRO A 100 -2.32 -3.85 1.33
C PRO A 100 -2.34 -4.29 2.79
N ASN A 101 -2.98 -3.46 3.63
CA ASN A 101 -3.02 -3.65 5.08
C ASN A 101 -4.45 -3.85 5.63
N VAL A 102 -5.48 -3.80 4.77
CA VAL A 102 -6.88 -4.03 5.15
C VAL A 102 -7.40 -5.31 4.46
N PRO A 103 -8.06 -6.22 5.20
CA PRO A 103 -8.69 -7.41 4.62
C PRO A 103 -9.93 -7.05 3.79
N THR A 104 -10.39 -7.96 2.93
CA THR A 104 -11.63 -7.76 2.14
C THR A 104 -12.89 -7.64 2.99
N THR A 105 -12.85 -8.14 4.22
CA THR A 105 -13.96 -8.17 5.17
C THR A 105 -13.45 -7.57 6.47
N GLU A 106 -13.94 -6.38 6.80
CA GLU A 106 -13.45 -5.60 7.95
C GLU A 106 -14.09 -6.03 9.28
N THR A 107 -15.19 -6.80 9.26
CA THR A 107 -15.85 -7.27 10.49
C THR A 107 -14.86 -7.99 11.40
N GLY A 108 -14.79 -7.59 12.67
CA GLY A 108 -13.84 -8.15 13.63
C GLY A 108 -12.38 -7.73 13.42
N TYR A 109 -12.08 -6.84 12.47
CA TYR A 109 -10.76 -6.25 12.26
C TYR A 109 -10.78 -4.74 12.51
N VAL A 110 -9.87 -4.25 13.35
CA VAL A 110 -9.75 -2.83 13.69
C VAL A 110 -8.29 -2.40 13.54
N MET A 111 -8.04 -1.53 12.56
CA MET A 111 -6.75 -0.86 12.36
C MET A 111 -6.78 0.56 12.93
N ASP A 112 -5.63 1.07 13.39
CA ASP A 112 -5.49 2.49 13.72
C ASP A 112 -5.92 3.36 12.53
N ARG A 113 -6.83 4.32 12.76
CA ARG A 113 -7.37 5.22 11.72
C ARG A 113 -6.28 5.98 10.96
N ARG A 114 -5.12 6.21 11.57
CA ARG A 114 -3.99 6.85 10.89
C ARG A 114 -3.47 5.98 9.74
N LEU A 115 -3.63 4.66 9.76
CA LEU A 115 -3.17 3.79 8.68
C LEU A 115 -4.23 3.55 7.59
N THR A 116 -5.46 4.04 7.76
CA THR A 116 -6.57 3.82 6.82
C THR A 116 -7.08 5.08 6.12
N VAL A 117 -6.74 6.28 6.60
CA VAL A 117 -7.12 7.54 5.95
C VAL A 117 -6.09 7.94 4.89
N SER A 118 -6.48 8.00 3.62
CA SER A 118 -5.63 8.57 2.58
C SER A 118 -5.69 10.10 2.60
N ASP A 119 -4.53 10.78 2.62
CA ASP A 119 -4.44 12.21 2.26
C ASP A 119 -4.00 12.41 0.80
N THR A 120 -4.04 11.37 -0.06
CA THR A 120 -3.62 11.48 -1.46
C THR A 120 -4.42 12.57 -2.17
N ASP A 121 -3.70 13.48 -2.82
CA ASP A 121 -4.28 14.54 -3.62
C ASP A 121 -4.32 14.09 -5.08
N ASP A 122 -5.39 13.38 -5.46
CA ASP A 122 -5.60 12.84 -6.81
C ASP A 122 -5.76 13.94 -7.88
N ARG A 123 -5.68 15.22 -7.49
CA ARG A 123 -5.91 16.39 -8.35
C ARG A 123 -4.62 17.16 -8.67
N SER A 124 -3.50 16.46 -8.86
CA SER A 124 -2.23 17.15 -9.14
C SER A 124 -2.32 18.01 -10.42
N PRO A 125 -2.24 19.35 -10.32
CA PRO A 125 -2.31 20.22 -11.49
C PRO A 125 -1.00 20.15 -12.27
N PHE A 126 -1.07 20.29 -13.61
CA PHE A 126 0.10 20.28 -14.50
C PHE A 126 1.11 21.43 -14.28
N ASN A 127 0.78 22.43 -13.44
CA ASN A 127 1.63 23.59 -13.16
C ASN A 127 1.61 23.93 -11.66
N ARG A 128 2.28 23.08 -10.87
CA ARG A 128 2.33 23.20 -9.40
C ARG A 128 3.47 24.12 -8.96
N ASP A 129 3.17 25.03 -8.05
CA ASP A 129 4.18 25.81 -7.33
C ASP A 129 4.62 25.06 -6.07
N TYR A 130 5.68 24.26 -6.22
CA TYR A 130 6.25 23.48 -5.12
C TYR A 130 6.72 24.34 -3.95
N ALA A 131 7.25 25.54 -4.21
CA ALA A 131 7.76 26.41 -3.16
C ALA A 131 6.60 26.94 -2.30
N ALA A 132 5.52 27.42 -2.93
CA ALA A 132 4.35 27.91 -2.21
C ALA A 132 3.60 26.80 -1.48
N GLU A 133 3.44 25.63 -2.11
CA GLU A 133 2.78 24.49 -1.46
C GLU A 133 3.59 23.94 -0.29
N PHE A 134 4.90 23.80 -0.45
CA PHE A 134 5.77 23.35 0.62
C PHE A 134 5.83 24.37 1.77
N ALA A 135 5.84 25.67 1.47
CA ALA A 135 5.73 26.71 2.49
C ALA A 135 4.40 26.61 3.26
N LYS A 136 3.26 26.37 2.57
CA LYS A 136 1.97 26.12 3.21
C LYS A 136 1.99 24.85 4.06
N PHE A 137 2.61 23.78 3.58
CA PHE A 137 2.77 22.53 4.31
C PHE A 137 3.56 22.75 5.61
N ARG A 138 4.66 23.50 5.56
CA ARG A 138 5.49 23.81 6.74
C ARG A 138 4.77 24.61 7.83
N LYS A 139 3.74 25.39 7.48
CA LYS A 139 2.92 26.12 8.46
C LYS A 139 2.17 25.21 9.45
N ARG A 140 2.08 23.90 9.19
CA ARG A 140 1.52 22.91 10.13
C ARG A 140 2.34 22.79 11.43
N GLY A 141 3.62 23.17 11.39
CA GLY A 141 4.54 23.06 12.50
C GLY A 141 5.24 21.70 12.57
N ASP A 142 6.43 21.70 13.16
CA ASP A 142 7.37 20.56 13.08
C ASP A 142 6.83 19.29 13.71
N ALA A 143 6.20 19.41 14.89
CA ALA A 143 5.63 18.26 15.58
C ALA A 143 4.59 17.52 14.73
N LYS A 144 3.72 18.26 14.02
CA LYS A 144 2.73 17.66 13.14
C LYS A 144 3.35 17.03 11.90
N ILE A 145 4.41 17.64 11.35
CA ILE A 145 5.10 17.10 10.18
C ILE A 145 5.84 15.81 10.55
N MET A 146 6.48 15.76 11.70
CA MET A 146 7.17 14.56 12.18
C MET A 146 6.19 13.42 12.52
N ASP A 147 5.00 13.73 13.06
CA ASP A 147 3.94 12.73 13.24
C ASP A 147 3.44 12.18 11.89
N LEU A 148 3.25 13.06 10.89
CA LEU A 148 2.92 12.64 9.53
C LEU A 148 4.04 11.79 8.91
N LEU A 149 5.30 12.17 9.10
CA LEU A 149 6.44 11.38 8.62
C LEU A 149 6.37 9.97 9.18
N ASN A 150 6.25 9.84 10.50
CA ASN A 150 6.18 8.56 11.17
C ASN A 150 4.99 7.74 10.67
N ARG A 151 3.81 8.35 10.57
CA ARG A 151 2.60 7.72 10.05
C ARG A 151 2.80 7.16 8.64
N TYR A 152 3.31 7.97 7.71
CA TYR A 152 3.50 7.53 6.32
C TYR A 152 4.64 6.52 6.17
N LEU A 153 5.71 6.64 6.96
CA LEU A 153 6.77 5.62 6.99
C LEU A 153 6.22 4.27 7.47
N VAL A 154 5.43 4.25 8.54
CA VAL A 154 4.82 3.02 9.08
C VAL A 154 3.79 2.44 8.10
N ALA A 155 3.04 3.27 7.37
CA ALA A 155 2.11 2.79 6.35
C ALA A 155 2.81 2.04 5.19
N HIS A 156 4.08 2.35 4.91
CA HIS A 156 4.90 1.63 3.94
C HIS A 156 5.71 0.48 4.55
N LEU A 157 5.52 0.16 5.84
CA LEU A 157 6.21 -0.96 6.47
C LEU A 157 5.77 -2.27 5.81
N THR A 158 6.73 -2.99 5.24
CA THR A 158 6.55 -4.31 4.67
C THR A 158 7.73 -5.20 5.07
N SER A 159 7.51 -6.49 5.19
CA SER A 159 8.56 -7.48 5.44
C SER A 159 8.80 -8.30 4.17
N SER A 160 9.81 -7.91 3.40
CA SER A 160 10.23 -8.66 2.22
C SER A 160 10.90 -10.00 2.56
N SER A 161 11.30 -10.19 3.82
CA SER A 161 11.85 -11.44 4.32
C SER A 161 11.18 -11.84 5.65
N PRO A 162 10.99 -13.16 5.89
CA PRO A 162 10.45 -13.66 7.16
C PRO A 162 11.26 -13.23 8.39
N ASP A 163 12.60 -13.24 8.29
CA ASP A 163 13.48 -12.90 9.40
C ASP A 163 13.34 -11.43 9.82
N LEU A 164 13.18 -10.52 8.85
CA LEU A 164 12.92 -9.11 9.14
C LEU A 164 11.56 -8.94 9.82
N GLY A 165 10.54 -9.66 9.35
CA GLY A 165 9.21 -9.67 9.98
C GLY A 165 9.28 -10.14 11.44
N ALA A 166 9.92 -11.29 11.68
CA ALA A 166 10.09 -11.86 13.01
C ALA A 166 10.88 -10.94 13.96
N MET A 167 11.91 -10.25 13.45
CA MET A 167 12.65 -9.25 14.22
C MET A 167 11.76 -8.08 14.63
N ILE A 168 10.98 -7.53 13.69
CA ILE A 168 10.05 -6.42 13.97
C ILE A 168 9.00 -6.85 14.99
N ASP A 169 8.40 -8.02 14.81
CA ASP A 169 7.39 -8.57 15.71
C ASP A 169 7.92 -8.71 17.13
N LYS A 170 9.16 -9.20 17.28
CA LYS A 170 9.83 -9.31 18.57
C LYS A 170 10.09 -7.94 19.21
N LEU A 171 10.59 -6.97 18.44
CA LEU A 171 10.93 -5.63 18.94
C LEU A 171 9.69 -4.82 19.32
N THR A 172 8.59 -5.02 18.60
CA THR A 172 7.32 -4.31 18.82
C THR A 172 6.38 -5.04 19.77
N SER A 173 6.70 -6.27 20.14
CA SER A 173 5.79 -7.17 20.86
C SER A 173 4.42 -7.27 20.16
N LYS A 174 4.44 -7.46 18.82
CA LYS A 174 3.23 -7.51 17.99
C LYS A 174 2.21 -8.50 18.57
N ARG A 175 0.96 -8.05 18.69
CA ARG A 175 -0.19 -8.87 19.08
C ARG A 175 -1.29 -8.75 18.06
N THR A 176 -1.36 -9.70 17.12
CA THR A 176 -2.39 -9.73 16.07
C THR A 176 -3.81 -9.74 16.65
N ARG A 177 -4.02 -10.37 17.81
CA ARG A 177 -5.33 -10.43 18.48
C ARG A 177 -5.83 -9.08 18.99
N ASP A 178 -4.97 -8.08 19.15
CA ASP A 178 -5.38 -6.74 19.57
C ASP A 178 -6.17 -6.03 18.45
N THR A 179 -5.96 -6.41 17.19
CA THR A 179 -6.60 -5.81 16.01
C THR A 179 -7.51 -6.76 15.24
N PHE A 180 -7.40 -8.08 15.44
CA PHE A 180 -8.20 -9.07 14.73
C PHE A 180 -8.90 -10.02 15.69
N THR A 181 -10.22 -10.16 15.57
CA THR A 181 -11.07 -11.18 16.22
C THR A 181 -11.81 -12.00 15.18
N PRO A 182 -11.70 -13.34 15.19
CA PRO A 182 -12.37 -14.17 14.20
C PRO A 182 -13.89 -14.17 14.42
N THR A 183 -14.63 -14.04 13.33
CA THR A 183 -16.10 -14.04 13.26
C THR A 183 -16.58 -15.02 12.20
N ALA A 184 -17.88 -15.29 12.17
CA ALA A 184 -18.51 -16.09 11.11
C ALA A 184 -18.31 -15.45 9.74
N GLU A 185 -18.36 -14.13 9.65
CA GLU A 185 -18.19 -13.40 8.39
C GLU A 185 -16.73 -13.38 7.91
N ASN A 186 -15.78 -13.08 8.80
CA ASN A 186 -14.39 -12.83 8.40
C ASN A 186 -13.57 -14.13 8.24
N PHE A 187 -13.90 -15.19 8.97
CA PHE A 187 -13.09 -16.41 9.04
C PHE A 187 -13.91 -17.71 9.10
N PHE A 188 -14.74 -17.93 10.14
CA PHE A 188 -15.33 -19.26 10.37
C PHE A 188 -16.29 -19.72 9.26
N GLY A 189 -17.01 -18.79 8.62
CA GLY A 189 -17.86 -19.09 7.47
C GLY A 189 -17.08 -19.43 6.19
N ARG A 190 -15.80 -19.06 6.13
CA ARG A 190 -14.93 -19.19 4.94
C ARG A 190 -14.10 -20.48 4.92
N VAL A 191 -13.90 -21.13 6.05
CA VAL A 191 -13.22 -22.44 6.15
C VAL A 191 -14.20 -23.61 5.96
N ASN A 192 -13.71 -24.84 5.81
CA ASN A 192 -14.57 -26.02 5.65
C ASN A 192 -15.15 -26.49 7.00
N GLY A 193 -16.21 -27.30 6.98
CA GLY A 193 -16.89 -27.75 8.20
C GLY A 193 -16.11 -28.73 9.07
N ALA A 194 -15.16 -29.49 8.50
CA ALA A 194 -14.30 -30.40 9.26
C ALA A 194 -13.29 -29.60 10.10
N TYR A 195 -12.68 -28.57 9.50
CA TYR A 195 -11.80 -27.63 10.19
C TYR A 195 -12.47 -27.01 11.42
N LEU A 196 -13.76 -26.64 11.32
CA LEU A 196 -14.50 -26.10 12.47
C LEU A 196 -14.69 -27.12 13.59
N ASN A 197 -14.85 -28.40 13.26
CA ASN A 197 -14.98 -29.48 14.26
C ASN A 197 -13.64 -29.68 15.00
N ASP A 198 -12.55 -29.78 14.25
CA ASP A 198 -11.21 -29.96 14.79
C ASP A 198 -10.84 -28.79 15.69
N LEU A 199 -11.10 -27.56 15.24
CA LEU A 199 -10.87 -26.34 16.01
C LEU A 199 -11.69 -26.33 17.31
N TRP A 200 -12.97 -26.72 17.26
CA TRP A 200 -13.81 -26.79 18.44
C TRP A 200 -13.25 -27.80 19.47
N SER A 201 -12.82 -28.97 18.99
CA SER A 201 -12.20 -30.00 19.83
C SER A 201 -10.90 -29.52 20.46
N ASP A 202 -10.04 -28.86 19.67
CA ASP A 202 -8.74 -28.35 20.10
C ASP A 202 -8.87 -27.21 21.12
N LEU A 203 -9.70 -26.20 20.84
CA LEU A 203 -9.91 -25.07 21.75
C LEU A 203 -10.39 -25.53 23.12
N LEU A 204 -11.31 -26.50 23.15
CA LEU A 204 -11.85 -27.05 24.38
C LEU A 204 -11.01 -28.19 24.98
N GLY A 205 -9.99 -28.68 24.28
CA GLY A 205 -9.15 -29.80 24.74
C GLY A 205 -9.95 -31.09 24.95
N LEU A 206 -10.95 -31.34 24.10
CA LEU A 206 -11.85 -32.49 24.19
C LEU A 206 -11.47 -33.56 23.17
N ALA A 207 -11.78 -34.82 23.47
CA ALA A 207 -11.65 -35.93 22.54
C ALA A 207 -12.77 -35.89 21.48
N ALA A 208 -12.52 -36.43 20.29
CA ALA A 208 -13.45 -36.41 19.16
C ALA A 208 -14.79 -37.11 19.45
N ASP A 209 -14.78 -38.14 20.31
CA ASP A 209 -15.96 -38.88 20.73
C ASP A 209 -16.73 -38.21 21.88
N HIS A 210 -16.23 -37.08 22.41
CA HIS A 210 -16.89 -36.37 23.49
C HIS A 210 -18.28 -35.88 23.04
N PRO A 211 -19.34 -36.03 23.87
CA PRO A 211 -20.71 -35.70 23.47
C PRO A 211 -20.89 -34.27 22.95
N THR A 212 -20.16 -33.30 23.48
CA THR A 212 -20.23 -31.91 23.00
C THR A 212 -19.61 -31.72 21.62
N VAL A 213 -18.57 -32.48 21.28
CA VAL A 213 -17.92 -32.46 19.96
C VAL A 213 -18.84 -33.13 18.95
N THR A 214 -19.31 -34.35 19.21
CA THR A 214 -20.24 -35.06 18.31
C THR A 214 -21.58 -34.32 18.11
N MET A 215 -22.07 -33.60 19.13
CA MET A 215 -23.22 -32.70 18.97
C MET A 215 -22.88 -31.49 18.09
N PHE A 216 -21.69 -30.90 18.24
CA PHE A 216 -21.22 -29.80 17.40
C PHE A 216 -21.09 -30.25 15.94
N GLU A 217 -20.57 -31.46 15.69
CA GLU A 217 -20.38 -32.00 14.35
C GLU A 217 -21.68 -32.09 13.54
N LYS A 218 -22.80 -32.39 14.21
CA LYS A 218 -24.14 -32.49 13.60
C LYS A 218 -24.75 -31.15 13.21
N LEU A 219 -24.20 -30.03 13.69
CA LEU A 219 -24.69 -28.70 13.37
C LEU A 219 -24.44 -28.34 11.90
N LYS A 220 -25.28 -27.47 11.35
CA LYS A 220 -25.02 -26.89 10.02
C LYS A 220 -23.79 -25.99 10.08
N LYS A 221 -23.09 -25.82 8.95
CA LYS A 221 -21.88 -25.00 8.87
C LYS A 221 -22.06 -23.58 9.45
N GLY A 222 -23.17 -22.92 9.12
CA GLY A 222 -23.46 -21.57 9.65
C GLY A 222 -23.66 -21.55 11.16
N GLU A 223 -24.27 -22.59 11.73
CA GLU A 223 -24.46 -22.73 13.18
C GLU A 223 -23.13 -23.00 13.90
N LYS A 224 -22.25 -23.83 13.29
CA LYS A 224 -20.87 -24.03 13.78
C LYS A 224 -20.09 -22.72 13.83
N ALA A 225 -20.15 -21.94 12.74
CA ALA A 225 -19.46 -20.66 12.64
C ALA A 225 -19.97 -19.64 13.68
N ALA A 226 -21.28 -19.52 13.85
CA ALA A 226 -21.87 -18.62 14.84
C ALA A 226 -21.48 -19.02 16.28
N LYS A 227 -21.48 -20.33 16.57
CA LYS A 227 -21.14 -20.83 17.90
C LYS A 227 -19.66 -20.64 18.24
N LEU A 228 -18.76 -20.79 17.25
CA LEU A 228 -17.35 -20.42 17.39
C LEU A 228 -17.19 -18.91 17.55
N GLU A 229 -17.88 -18.08 16.78
CA GLU A 229 -17.84 -16.62 16.96
C GLU A 229 -18.24 -16.20 18.37
N SER A 230 -19.33 -16.76 18.94
CA SER A 230 -19.73 -16.46 20.32
C SER A 230 -18.64 -16.83 21.34
N LEU A 231 -17.90 -17.92 21.10
CA LEU A 231 -16.77 -18.31 21.94
C LEU A 231 -15.65 -17.25 21.93
N PHE A 232 -15.38 -16.61 20.79
CA PHE A 232 -14.35 -15.58 20.68
C PHE A 232 -14.83 -14.19 21.11
N ALA A 233 -16.10 -13.84 20.86
CA ALA A 233 -16.65 -12.51 21.07
C ALA A 233 -17.10 -12.24 22.51
N ASP A 234 -17.61 -13.25 23.23
CA ASP A 234 -18.31 -13.05 24.50
C ASP A 234 -17.66 -13.81 25.67
N PRO A 235 -17.02 -13.10 26.62
CA PRO A 235 -16.55 -13.70 27.87
C PRO A 235 -17.66 -14.33 28.72
N ALA A 236 -18.89 -13.82 28.68
CA ALA A 236 -20.01 -14.38 29.45
C ALA A 236 -20.41 -15.78 28.92
N THR A 237 -20.37 -15.97 27.60
CA THR A 237 -20.55 -17.28 26.96
C THR A 237 -19.52 -18.31 27.48
N ARG A 238 -18.27 -17.90 27.71
CA ARG A 238 -17.23 -18.79 28.26
C ARG A 238 -17.50 -19.18 29.70
N THR A 239 -17.90 -18.21 30.52
CA THR A 239 -18.28 -18.45 31.91
C THR A 239 -19.51 -19.37 32.00
N ALA A 240 -20.51 -19.17 31.15
CA ALA A 240 -21.70 -20.01 31.10
C ALA A 240 -21.39 -21.45 30.66
N LEU A 241 -20.38 -21.64 29.81
CA LEU A 241 -19.88 -22.95 29.39
C LEU A 241 -18.94 -23.60 30.43
N GLY A 242 -18.59 -22.89 31.50
CA GLY A 242 -17.71 -23.40 32.56
C GLY A 242 -16.28 -23.68 32.10
N LEU A 243 -15.77 -22.87 31.15
CA LEU A 243 -14.43 -23.09 30.60
C LEU A 243 -13.34 -22.85 31.65
N SER A 244 -12.30 -23.67 31.62
CA SER A 244 -11.12 -23.50 32.47
C SER A 244 -10.31 -22.25 32.08
N GLU A 245 -9.43 -21.82 32.97
CA GLU A 245 -8.47 -20.75 32.67
C GLU A 245 -7.58 -21.11 31.47
N ASP A 246 -7.14 -22.36 31.37
CA ASP A 246 -6.32 -22.85 30.25
C ASP A 246 -7.07 -22.79 28.91
N GLN A 247 -8.34 -23.20 28.88
CA GLN A 247 -9.18 -23.11 27.68
C GLN A 247 -9.40 -21.64 27.27
N THR A 248 -9.65 -20.77 28.26
CA THR A 248 -9.81 -19.33 28.02
C THR A 248 -8.54 -18.69 27.48
N CYS A 249 -7.37 -19.07 28.02
CA CYS A 249 -6.07 -18.63 27.54
C CYS A 249 -5.82 -19.08 26.08
N ARG A 250 -6.13 -20.35 25.76
CA ARG A 250 -6.03 -20.87 24.40
C ARG A 250 -6.91 -20.07 23.44
N ILE A 251 -8.17 -19.81 23.78
CA ILE A 251 -9.07 -19.00 22.93
C ILE A 251 -8.55 -17.56 22.75
N ASN A 252 -8.02 -16.95 23.81
CA ASN A 252 -7.51 -15.58 23.74
C ASN A 252 -6.23 -15.45 22.88
N THR A 253 -5.40 -16.49 22.84
CA THR A 253 -4.12 -16.50 22.12
C THR A 253 -4.21 -17.15 20.74
N TRP A 254 -5.30 -17.87 20.46
CA TRP A 254 -5.48 -18.58 19.20
C TRP A 254 -5.51 -17.63 18.00
N LEU A 255 -4.81 -18.05 16.93
CA LEU A 255 -4.80 -17.41 15.63
C LEU A 255 -4.95 -18.47 14.53
N PRO A 256 -5.51 -18.14 13.37
CA PRO A 256 -5.49 -19.01 12.20
C PRO A 256 -4.07 -19.43 11.80
N GLU A 257 -3.96 -20.60 11.18
CA GLU A 257 -2.70 -21.08 10.61
C GLU A 257 -2.09 -20.04 9.64
N GLY A 258 -0.79 -19.80 9.77
CA GLY A 258 -0.06 -18.82 8.95
C GLY A 258 -0.12 -17.36 9.44
N MET A 259 -0.81 -17.07 10.55
CA MET A 259 -0.84 -15.72 11.17
C MET A 259 0.08 -15.56 12.39
N ALA A 260 0.80 -16.62 12.79
CA ALA A 260 1.71 -16.63 13.93
C ALA A 260 2.99 -15.82 13.67
#